data_AF-A0A8S0XQY7-F1
#
_entry.id   AF-A0A8S0XQY7-F1
#
_cell.length_a   1.000
_cell.length_b   1.000
_cell.length_c   1.000
_cell.angle_alpha   90.00
_cell.angle_beta   90.00
_cell.angle_gamma   90.00
#
_symmetry.space_group_name_H-M   'P 1'
#
loop_
_entity.id
_entity.type
_entity.pdbx_description
1 polymer ?
#
loop_
_entity_poly.entity_id
_entity_poly.type
_entity_poly.pdbx_seq_one_letter_code
_entity_poly.pdbx_strand_id
1 'polypeptide(L)'
;MSDLPLRGSAPPAIPPSVAGSSSLGGDASPISPDPTSTRATYSTVVPARSHHTSPCCRSCSTTGSAHSSEYESDSGMAQPHQEMEVEGTQEGEGVSRDPSVNLLLGIDHLNTLRSRAAHSVLDLWSSTFQDPTYRGSEFLELQQPDGRPLQPSYLNGGPWLSTFRHSITEFARVCRCITGHAPIGVYYRRFKINEPHGCTCGAALQSRQHILFRCRDRYSVHYPRFLGDIAAFMKYNPTAFGFNRDPSGVG
;
A
#
# COMPACT_ATOMS: atom_id res chain seq x y z
N MET A 1 49.41 -43.40 34.23
CA MET A 1 48.78 -43.57 35.55
C MET A 1 47.31 -43.28 35.39
N SER A 2 46.52 -44.35 35.46
CA SER A 2 45.12 -44.44 35.88
C SER A 2 44.03 -43.75 35.05
N ASP A 3 43.34 -44.59 34.28
CA ASP A 3 42.03 -44.42 33.65
C ASP A 3 40.85 -44.42 34.64
N LEU A 4 39.68 -43.98 34.10
CA LEU A 4 38.26 -44.24 34.47
C LEU A 4 37.53 -43.20 35.36
N PRO A 5 36.18 -43.09 35.27
CA PRO A 5 35.32 -43.20 34.08
C PRO A 5 34.15 -42.16 34.00
N LEU A 6 33.55 -42.11 32.81
CA LEU A 6 32.25 -41.50 32.49
C LEU A 6 31.07 -42.21 33.16
N ARG A 7 30.11 -41.42 33.68
CA ARG A 7 28.73 -41.77 34.09
C ARG A 7 27.91 -40.49 33.87
N GLY A 8 26.75 -40.43 33.25
CA GLY A 8 25.77 -41.40 32.78
C GLY A 8 24.43 -40.65 32.83
N SER A 9 23.94 -40.19 31.68
CA SER A 9 22.71 -39.39 31.56
C SER A 9 21.47 -40.27 31.77
N ALA A 10 20.59 -39.87 32.69
CA ALA A 10 19.29 -40.51 32.91
C ALA A 10 18.21 -39.87 32.01
N PRO A 11 17.35 -40.67 31.34
CA PRO A 11 16.19 -40.16 30.62
C PRO A 11 14.98 -39.92 31.55
N PRO A 12 14.11 -38.94 31.27
CA PRO A 12 12.90 -38.70 32.06
C PRO A 12 11.80 -39.74 31.77
N ALA A 13 11.06 -40.07 32.83
CA ALA A 13 10.04 -41.11 32.91
C ALA A 13 8.73 -40.76 32.16
N ILE A 14 8.12 -41.80 31.58
CA ILE A 14 6.79 -41.82 30.96
C ILE A 14 5.73 -42.16 32.04
N PRO A 15 4.61 -41.41 32.16
CA PRO A 15 3.51 -41.81 33.03
C PRO A 15 2.57 -42.86 32.38
N PRO A 16 1.92 -43.73 33.19
CA PRO A 16 1.17 -44.87 32.69
C PRO A 16 -0.21 -44.53 32.12
N SER A 17 -0.56 -45.28 31.07
CA SER A 17 -1.89 -45.41 30.48
C SER A 17 -2.78 -46.25 31.39
N VAL A 18 -3.99 -45.77 31.69
CA VAL A 18 -5.04 -46.52 32.39
C VAL A 18 -6.15 -46.83 31.41
N ALA A 19 -6.48 -48.11 31.31
CA ALA A 19 -7.54 -48.68 30.49
C ALA A 19 -8.73 -49.11 31.36
N GLY A 20 -9.92 -49.09 30.76
CA GLY A 20 -11.13 -49.83 31.18
C GLY A 20 -12.23 -48.96 31.81
N SER A 21 -13.55 -49.15 31.57
CA SER A 21 -14.30 -50.12 30.77
C SER A 21 -15.76 -49.65 30.65
N SER A 22 -16.36 -49.91 29.48
CA SER A 22 -17.75 -50.24 29.08
C SER A 22 -18.99 -49.97 29.96
N SER A 23 -20.05 -49.42 29.33
CA SER A 23 -21.48 -49.83 29.40
C SER A 23 -22.29 -48.99 28.38
N LEU A 24 -22.76 -49.53 27.24
CA LEU A 24 -24.01 -50.27 26.94
C LEU A 24 -25.33 -49.47 27.03
N GLY A 25 -26.05 -49.44 25.89
CA GLY A 25 -27.41 -48.90 25.67
C GLY A 25 -27.39 -47.86 24.53
N GLY A 26 -27.87 -48.06 23.32
CA GLY A 26 -28.97 -48.90 22.83
C GLY A 26 -30.09 -47.97 22.38
N ASP A 27 -30.16 -47.66 21.08
CA ASP A 27 -31.40 -47.62 20.30
C ASP A 27 -31.13 -47.28 18.83
N ALA A 28 -31.57 -48.19 17.98
CA ALA A 28 -31.52 -48.13 16.53
C ALA A 28 -32.97 -48.04 15.99
N SER A 29 -33.18 -47.18 15.01
CA SER A 29 -34.33 -47.20 14.09
C SER A 29 -34.04 -46.32 12.86
N PRO A 30 -34.69 -46.57 11.70
CA PRO A 30 -33.95 -46.97 10.51
C PRO A 30 -33.90 -45.94 9.38
N ILE A 31 -32.92 -46.17 8.52
CA ILE A 31 -32.67 -45.54 7.22
C ILE A 31 -33.76 -45.96 6.23
N SER A 32 -34.27 -44.98 5.47
CA SER A 32 -34.83 -45.21 4.12
C SER A 32 -34.20 -44.19 3.16
N PRO A 33 -33.64 -44.62 2.01
CA PRO A 33 -32.96 -43.73 1.07
C PRO A 33 -33.89 -43.25 -0.06
N ASP A 34 -33.88 -41.95 -0.33
CA ASP A 34 -34.46 -41.37 -1.56
C ASP A 34 -33.34 -41.05 -2.58
N PRO A 35 -33.41 -41.60 -3.80
CA PRO A 35 -32.36 -41.47 -4.80
C PRO A 35 -32.62 -40.29 -5.74
N THR A 36 -31.80 -39.24 -5.63
CA THR A 36 -31.47 -38.39 -6.80
C THR A 36 -30.13 -37.72 -6.59
N SER A 37 -29.10 -38.53 -6.77
CA SER A 37 -27.71 -38.14 -6.95
C SER A 37 -27.54 -37.41 -8.29
N THR A 38 -27.19 -36.14 -8.24
CA THR A 38 -26.42 -35.50 -9.32
C THR A 38 -25.17 -34.87 -8.71
N ARG A 39 -24.23 -35.72 -8.30
CA ARG A 39 -22.90 -35.30 -7.85
C ARG A 39 -22.02 -35.08 -9.07
N ALA A 40 -21.80 -33.82 -9.43
CA ALA A 40 -20.76 -33.44 -10.36
C ALA A 40 -19.40 -33.71 -9.71
N THR A 41 -18.66 -34.66 -10.27
CA THR A 41 -17.25 -34.90 -9.97
C THR A 41 -16.42 -33.87 -10.73
N TYR A 42 -15.84 -32.89 -10.04
CA TYR A 42 -14.68 -32.16 -10.55
C TYR A 42 -13.44 -32.66 -9.85
N SER A 43 -12.68 -33.45 -10.61
CA SER A 43 -11.33 -33.86 -10.27
C SER A 43 -10.37 -32.70 -10.47
N THR A 44 -9.46 -32.58 -9.51
CA THR A 44 -8.35 -31.64 -9.37
C THR A 44 -7.47 -31.47 -10.61
N VAL A 45 -7.13 -30.22 -10.92
CA VAL A 45 -5.78 -29.85 -11.38
C VAL A 45 -5.34 -28.60 -10.63
N VAL A 46 -4.39 -28.79 -9.71
CA VAL A 46 -3.60 -27.72 -9.07
C VAL A 46 -2.49 -27.35 -10.05
N PRO A 47 -2.43 -26.16 -10.63
CA PRO A 47 -1.24 -25.74 -11.35
C PRO A 47 -0.13 -25.39 -10.34
N ALA A 48 1.03 -26.01 -10.58
CA ALA A 48 2.25 -25.79 -9.82
C ALA A 48 2.62 -24.31 -9.75
N ARG A 49 2.94 -23.83 -8.54
CA ARG A 49 3.58 -22.54 -8.30
C ARG A 49 4.91 -22.47 -9.06
N SER A 50 4.97 -21.70 -10.13
CA SER A 50 6.23 -21.26 -10.72
C SER A 50 6.88 -20.23 -9.80
N HIS A 51 8.00 -20.61 -9.19
CA HIS A 51 8.89 -19.70 -8.50
C HIS A 51 9.56 -18.76 -9.52
N HIS A 52 8.97 -17.59 -9.77
CA HIS A 52 9.70 -16.49 -10.38
C HIS A 52 10.47 -15.74 -9.29
N THR A 53 11.74 -16.12 -9.16
CA THR A 53 12.76 -15.32 -8.46
C THR A 53 13.00 -14.05 -9.27
N SER A 54 12.44 -12.93 -8.80
CA SER A 54 12.82 -11.60 -9.30
C SER A 54 14.20 -11.25 -8.74
N PRO A 55 15.21 -10.90 -9.56
CA PRO A 55 16.53 -10.57 -9.07
C PRO A 55 16.51 -9.21 -8.36
N CYS A 56 16.91 -9.24 -7.08
CA CYS A 56 17.25 -8.06 -6.30
C CYS A 56 18.33 -7.22 -7.00
N CYS A 57 18.09 -5.92 -7.11
CA CYS A 57 19.14 -4.93 -7.28
C CYS A 57 20.05 -4.92 -6.03
N ARG A 58 21.16 -5.64 -6.10
CA ARG A 58 22.45 -5.19 -5.53
C ARG A 58 22.92 -4.09 -6.49
N SER A 59 23.31 -2.89 -6.10
CA SER A 59 24.38 -2.55 -5.16
C SER A 59 24.50 -1.03 -5.12
N CYS A 60 24.67 -0.44 -3.93
CA CYS A 60 25.46 0.77 -3.73
C CYS A 60 25.84 0.83 -2.25
N SER A 61 27.00 0.25 -1.94
CA SER A 61 27.74 0.52 -0.72
C SER A 61 28.72 1.63 -1.04
N THR A 62 28.56 2.80 -0.41
CA THR A 62 29.64 3.78 -0.34
C THR A 62 29.72 4.32 1.07
N THR A 63 30.73 3.85 1.78
CA THR A 63 31.32 4.48 2.97
C THR A 63 31.90 5.83 2.59
N GLY A 64 31.60 6.88 3.35
CA GLY A 64 32.19 8.21 3.14
C GLY A 64 32.04 9.07 4.38
N SER A 65 33.16 9.25 5.08
CA SER A 65 33.34 9.93 6.35
C SER A 65 32.73 11.34 6.44
N ALA A 66 32.41 11.69 7.68
CA ALA A 66 32.17 13.03 8.18
C ALA A 66 33.29 14.00 7.79
N HIS A 67 32.90 15.19 7.37
CA HIS A 67 33.70 16.40 7.58
C HIS A 67 32.77 17.55 7.91
N SER A 68 32.91 18.05 9.13
CA SER A 68 32.35 19.30 9.59
C SER A 68 33.02 20.45 8.84
N SER A 69 32.23 21.42 8.40
CA SER A 69 32.70 22.78 8.17
C SER A 69 31.58 23.75 8.48
N GLU A 70 31.78 24.46 9.58
CA GLU A 70 31.04 25.65 9.97
C GLU A 70 31.09 26.68 8.84
N TYR A 71 29.95 27.28 8.49
CA TYR A 71 29.93 28.50 7.71
C TYR A 71 29.13 29.55 8.49
N GLU A 72 29.83 30.63 8.81
CA GLU A 72 29.31 31.84 9.43
C GLU A 72 28.24 32.48 8.55
N SER A 73 27.15 32.91 9.18
CA SER A 73 26.07 33.65 8.53
C SER A 73 26.35 35.14 8.69
N ASP A 74 26.92 35.77 7.66
CA ASP A 74 27.05 37.23 7.60
C ASP A 74 25.80 37.85 6.95
N SER A 75 25.30 38.88 7.61
CA SER A 75 24.01 39.53 7.38
C SER A 75 24.23 40.77 6.52
N GLY A 76 24.02 40.64 5.21
CA GLY A 76 24.12 41.74 4.25
C GLY A 76 22.74 42.32 3.87
N MET A 77 22.57 43.62 4.10
CA MET A 77 21.39 44.42 3.83
C MET A 77 20.86 44.34 2.38
N ALA A 78 19.53 44.32 2.25
CA ALA A 78 18.82 44.59 1.00
C ALA A 78 18.46 46.08 0.89
N GLN A 79 18.78 46.68 -0.27
CA GLN A 79 18.14 47.89 -0.78
C GLN A 79 18.00 47.80 -2.33
N PRO A 80 17.06 48.55 -2.92
CA PRO A 80 16.30 48.11 -4.09
C PRO A 80 16.94 48.56 -5.41
N HIS A 81 16.92 47.68 -6.41
CA HIS A 81 17.30 48.02 -7.78
C HIS A 81 16.07 48.30 -8.64
N GLN A 82 16.21 49.39 -9.38
CA GLN A 82 15.28 50.01 -10.32
C GLN A 82 14.75 49.06 -11.40
N GLU A 83 13.50 49.33 -11.77
CA GLU A 83 12.84 48.90 -12.99
C GLU A 83 13.68 49.26 -14.21
N MET A 84 13.93 48.27 -15.07
CA MET A 84 14.39 48.48 -16.43
C MET A 84 13.49 47.65 -17.35
N GLU A 85 12.62 48.35 -18.06
CA GLU A 85 11.81 47.82 -19.14
C GLU A 85 12.72 47.22 -20.21
N VAL A 86 12.55 45.94 -20.52
CA VAL A 86 13.14 45.30 -21.70
C VAL A 86 12.01 44.90 -22.63
N GLU A 87 11.89 45.67 -23.70
CA GLU A 87 11.09 45.34 -24.87
C GLU A 87 11.58 44.04 -25.52
N GLY A 88 10.61 43.20 -25.89
CA GLY A 88 10.60 42.52 -27.18
C GLY A 88 11.63 41.41 -27.40
N THR A 89 11.25 40.17 -27.07
CA THR A 89 11.52 39.04 -27.96
C THR A 89 10.37 38.04 -27.89
N GLN A 90 9.41 38.18 -28.81
CA GLN A 90 8.44 37.15 -29.12
C GLN A 90 9.15 36.05 -29.92
N GLU A 91 9.61 35.00 -29.26
CA GLU A 91 9.77 33.70 -29.91
C GLU A 91 8.45 32.95 -29.78
N GLY A 92 7.55 33.24 -30.72
CA GLY A 92 6.38 32.41 -30.94
C GLY A 92 6.81 31.11 -31.62
N GLU A 93 6.95 30.03 -30.84
CA GLU A 93 6.84 28.68 -31.37
C GLU A 93 5.40 28.49 -31.89
N GLY A 94 5.23 28.85 -33.17
CA GLY A 94 3.98 28.75 -33.90
C GLY A 94 3.62 27.31 -34.18
N VAL A 95 2.94 26.65 -33.24
CA VAL A 95 1.99 25.60 -33.62
C VAL A 95 0.81 26.30 -34.29
N SER A 96 0.79 26.25 -35.63
CA SER A 96 -0.30 26.81 -36.44
C SER A 96 -1.65 26.25 -35.96
N ARG A 97 -2.59 27.17 -35.68
CA ARG A 97 -3.98 26.87 -35.30
C ARG A 97 -4.88 26.57 -36.51
N ASP A 98 -4.30 26.36 -37.69
CA ASP A 98 -5.06 26.01 -38.89
C ASP A 98 -5.37 24.49 -38.91
N PRO A 99 -6.64 24.07 -38.82
CA PRO A 99 -7.02 22.66 -38.83
C PRO A 99 -6.64 21.93 -40.13
N SER A 100 -6.35 22.67 -41.20
CA SER A 100 -6.00 22.13 -42.52
C SER A 100 -4.56 21.60 -42.57
N VAL A 101 -3.64 22.16 -41.77
CA VAL A 101 -2.23 21.69 -41.69
C VAL A 101 -2.05 20.51 -40.75
N ASN A 102 -2.90 20.35 -39.73
CA ASN A 102 -2.84 19.21 -38.80
C ASN A 102 -3.26 17.89 -39.46
N LEU A 103 -4.21 17.96 -40.41
CA LEU A 103 -4.64 16.82 -41.22
C LEU A 103 -3.55 16.36 -42.20
N LEU A 104 -2.74 17.30 -42.71
CA LEU A 104 -1.67 17.02 -43.69
C LEU A 104 -0.38 16.48 -43.05
N LEU A 105 -0.14 16.78 -41.76
CA LEU A 105 1.07 16.37 -41.02
C LEU A 105 0.95 15.01 -40.32
N GLY A 106 -0.17 14.29 -40.45
CA GLY A 106 -0.38 12.99 -39.78
C GLY A 106 -0.46 13.06 -38.25
N ILE A 107 -0.37 14.27 -37.67
CA ILE A 107 -0.40 14.55 -36.23
C ILE A 107 -1.78 14.20 -35.65
N ASP A 108 -2.86 14.51 -36.37
CA ASP A 108 -4.22 14.17 -35.93
C ASP A 108 -4.46 12.66 -35.90
N HIS A 109 -3.90 11.93 -36.86
CA HIS A 109 -3.96 10.47 -36.89
C HIS A 109 -3.16 9.85 -35.74
N LEU A 110 -1.94 10.32 -35.50
CA LEU A 110 -1.12 9.87 -34.37
C LEU A 110 -1.77 10.19 -33.01
N ASN A 111 -2.35 11.38 -32.84
CA ASN A 111 -3.08 11.74 -31.63
C ASN A 111 -4.31 10.86 -31.42
N THR A 112 -5.04 10.55 -32.50
CA THR A 112 -6.19 9.62 -32.46
C THR A 112 -5.75 8.22 -32.03
N LEU A 113 -4.68 7.70 -32.61
CA LEU A 113 -4.13 6.39 -32.24
C LEU A 113 -3.66 6.37 -30.77
N ARG A 114 -2.95 7.41 -30.33
CA ARG A 114 -2.53 7.55 -28.93
C ARG A 114 -3.72 7.57 -27.97
N SER A 115 -4.76 8.36 -28.30
CA SER A 115 -5.99 8.45 -27.51
C SER A 115 -6.69 7.10 -27.41
N ARG A 116 -6.84 6.39 -28.53
CA ARG A 116 -7.43 5.04 -28.57
C ARG A 116 -6.63 4.03 -27.74
N ALA A 117 -5.30 4.03 -27.86
CA ALA A 117 -4.44 3.16 -27.07
C ALA A 117 -4.56 3.45 -25.58
N ALA A 118 -4.58 4.73 -25.21
CA ALA A 118 -4.66 5.15 -23.82
C ALA A 118 -6.02 4.81 -23.19
N HIS A 119 -7.13 4.98 -23.92
CA HIS A 119 -8.44 4.50 -23.47
C HIS A 119 -8.47 2.98 -23.31
N SER A 120 -7.93 2.22 -24.27
CA SER A 120 -7.90 0.75 -24.18
C SER A 120 -7.13 0.26 -22.95
N VAL A 121 -6.00 0.91 -22.64
CA VAL A 121 -5.21 0.60 -21.42
C VAL A 121 -5.97 1.01 -20.16
N LEU A 122 -6.67 2.15 -20.16
CA LEU A 122 -7.47 2.60 -19.02
C LEU A 122 -8.64 1.67 -18.73
N ASP A 123 -9.34 1.21 -19.76
CA ASP A 123 -10.46 0.26 -19.64
C ASP A 123 -9.96 -1.07 -19.08
N LEU A 124 -8.84 -1.59 -19.62
CA LEU A 124 -8.19 -2.79 -19.11
C LEU A 124 -7.79 -2.64 -17.65
N TRP A 125 -7.16 -1.52 -17.28
CA TRP A 125 -6.75 -1.25 -15.90
C TRP A 125 -7.96 -1.14 -14.97
N SER A 126 -8.99 -0.39 -15.35
CA SER A 126 -10.23 -0.22 -14.56
C SER A 126 -10.95 -1.55 -14.32
N SER A 127 -11.01 -2.39 -15.36
CA SER A 127 -11.57 -3.75 -15.26
C SER A 127 -10.73 -4.63 -14.33
N THR A 128 -9.40 -4.65 -14.52
CA THR A 128 -8.49 -5.46 -13.69
C THR A 128 -8.52 -5.00 -12.24
N PHE A 129 -8.63 -3.69 -12.01
CA PHE A 129 -8.71 -3.10 -10.68
C PHE A 129 -9.98 -3.46 -9.92
N GLN A 130 -11.04 -3.97 -10.56
CA GLN A 130 -12.18 -4.51 -9.82
C GLN A 130 -11.85 -5.79 -9.08
N ASP A 131 -10.83 -6.53 -9.51
CA ASP A 131 -10.41 -7.77 -8.86
C ASP A 131 -9.73 -7.45 -7.50
N PRO A 132 -10.29 -7.92 -6.37
CA PRO A 132 -9.69 -7.73 -5.05
C PRO A 132 -8.29 -8.35 -4.95
N THR A 133 -8.01 -9.42 -5.71
CA THR A 133 -6.70 -10.08 -5.69
C THR A 133 -5.64 -9.23 -6.38
N TYR A 134 -6.01 -8.48 -7.42
CA TYR A 134 -5.14 -7.50 -8.08
C TYR A 134 -4.86 -6.30 -7.17
N ARG A 135 -5.89 -5.76 -6.50
CA ARG A 135 -5.74 -4.62 -5.57
C ARG A 135 -4.94 -4.99 -4.31
N GLY A 136 -5.12 -6.21 -3.84
CA GLY A 136 -4.59 -6.71 -2.58
C GLY A 136 -5.61 -6.64 -1.44
N SER A 137 -5.52 -7.58 -0.50
CA SER A 137 -6.47 -7.73 0.61
C SER A 137 -6.49 -6.54 1.58
N GLU A 138 -5.39 -5.78 1.63
CA GLU A 138 -5.25 -4.59 2.47
C GLU A 138 -5.53 -3.31 1.68
N PHE A 139 -6.06 -3.35 0.46
CA PHE A 139 -6.43 -2.12 -0.25
C PHE A 139 -7.64 -1.43 0.41
N LEU A 140 -7.59 -0.11 0.59
CA LEU A 140 -8.71 0.68 1.10
C LEU A 140 -9.60 1.09 -0.06
N GLU A 141 -10.77 0.45 -0.15
CA GLU A 141 -11.76 0.77 -1.18
C GLU A 141 -12.47 2.08 -0.85
N LEU A 142 -12.15 3.12 -1.62
CA LEU A 142 -12.84 4.40 -1.57
C LEU A 142 -13.97 4.44 -2.59
N GLN A 143 -14.94 5.31 -2.36
CA GLN A 143 -16.12 5.49 -3.18
C GLN A 143 -16.11 6.88 -3.84
N GLN A 144 -16.81 6.98 -4.95
CA GLN A 144 -17.26 8.22 -5.56
C GLN A 144 -18.51 8.74 -4.83
N PRO A 145 -18.89 10.02 -5.01
CA PRO A 145 -20.10 10.57 -4.39
C PRO A 145 -21.40 9.82 -4.73
N ASP A 146 -21.43 9.14 -5.87
CA ASP A 146 -22.55 8.30 -6.32
C ASP A 146 -22.57 6.88 -5.71
N GLY A 147 -21.62 6.57 -4.81
CA GLY A 147 -21.50 5.29 -4.13
C GLY A 147 -20.74 4.22 -4.92
N ARG A 148 -20.35 4.47 -6.18
CA ARG A 148 -19.55 3.52 -6.96
C ARG A 148 -18.11 3.47 -6.44
N PRO A 149 -17.38 2.35 -6.61
CA PRO A 149 -15.95 2.31 -6.31
C PRO A 149 -15.19 3.41 -7.05
N LEU A 150 -14.23 4.01 -6.35
CA LEU A 150 -13.31 4.97 -6.93
C LEU A 150 -12.42 4.27 -7.96
N GLN A 151 -12.55 4.67 -9.22
CA GLN A 151 -11.82 4.06 -10.33
C GLN A 151 -10.46 4.69 -10.53
N PRO A 152 -9.46 3.91 -10.96
CA PRO A 152 -8.20 4.47 -11.36
C PRO A 152 -8.29 5.25 -12.66
N SER A 153 -7.47 6.29 -12.77
CA SER A 153 -7.32 7.06 -13.99
C SER A 153 -5.95 7.74 -14.02
N TYR A 154 -5.41 7.94 -15.22
CA TYR A 154 -4.20 8.73 -15.44
C TYR A 154 -4.52 10.16 -15.90
N LEU A 155 -5.76 10.42 -16.34
CA LEU A 155 -6.17 11.72 -16.87
C LEU A 155 -6.08 12.78 -15.78
N ASN A 156 -5.32 13.85 -16.02
CA ASN A 156 -5.09 14.94 -15.07
C ASN A 156 -4.56 14.45 -13.70
N GLY A 157 -3.75 13.39 -13.70
CA GLY A 157 -3.22 12.75 -12.48
C GLY A 157 -4.20 11.80 -11.79
N GLY A 158 -5.40 11.62 -12.33
CA GLY A 158 -6.43 10.78 -11.73
C GLY A 158 -6.97 11.33 -10.42
N PRO A 159 -7.91 10.60 -9.78
CA PRO A 159 -8.61 11.11 -8.60
C PRO A 159 -7.70 11.28 -7.39
N TRP A 160 -6.73 10.39 -7.17
CA TRP A 160 -5.84 10.48 -6.01
C TRP A 160 -4.82 11.63 -6.14
N LEU A 161 -4.04 11.69 -7.23
CA LEU A 161 -2.99 12.71 -7.34
C LEU A 161 -3.58 14.11 -7.45
N SER A 162 -4.70 14.27 -8.19
CA SER A 162 -5.37 15.57 -8.29
C SER A 162 -5.81 16.13 -6.93
N THR A 163 -6.23 15.25 -6.01
CA THR A 163 -6.63 15.63 -4.64
C THR A 163 -5.44 16.09 -3.77
N PHE A 164 -4.28 15.45 -3.91
CA PHE A 164 -3.11 15.67 -3.04
C PHE A 164 -1.93 16.36 -3.74
N ARG A 165 -2.15 16.97 -4.90
CA ARG A 165 -1.12 17.57 -5.76
C ARG A 165 -0.24 18.63 -5.10
N HIS A 166 -0.67 19.18 -3.97
CA HIS A 166 0.01 20.27 -3.26
C HIS A 166 1.05 19.79 -2.24
N SER A 167 1.11 18.49 -1.94
CA SER A 167 2.07 17.93 -0.97
C SER A 167 2.45 16.49 -1.31
N ILE A 168 3.68 16.31 -1.79
CA ILE A 168 4.22 14.98 -2.11
C ILE A 168 4.28 14.10 -0.85
N THR A 169 4.67 14.67 0.28
CA THR A 169 4.74 13.97 1.56
C THR A 169 3.36 13.48 2.03
N GLU A 170 2.33 14.33 1.90
CA GLU A 170 0.97 13.93 2.22
C GLU A 170 0.48 12.83 1.27
N PHE A 171 0.72 12.99 -0.04
CA PHE A 171 0.36 11.98 -1.03
C PHE A 171 1.04 10.64 -0.76
N ALA A 172 2.32 10.62 -0.38
CA ALA A 172 3.03 9.39 -0.02
C ALA A 172 2.37 8.68 1.18
N ARG A 173 1.97 9.42 2.21
CA ARG A 173 1.25 8.87 3.38
C ARG A 173 -0.14 8.36 3.01
N VAL A 174 -0.84 9.05 2.12
CA VAL A 174 -2.12 8.60 1.56
C VAL A 174 -1.94 7.29 0.79
N CYS A 175 -0.95 7.19 -0.08
CA CYS A 175 -0.64 5.96 -0.81
C CYS A 175 -0.38 4.79 0.14
N ARG A 176 0.41 5.01 1.20
CA ARG A 176 0.66 4.00 2.24
C ARG A 176 -0.62 3.61 2.98
N CYS A 177 -1.47 4.58 3.33
CA CYS A 177 -2.76 4.34 3.95
C CYS A 177 -3.65 3.48 3.06
N ILE A 178 -3.83 3.86 1.80
CA ILE A 178 -4.73 3.20 0.84
C ILE A 178 -4.23 1.79 0.52
N THR A 179 -2.94 1.63 0.24
CA THR A 179 -2.37 0.33 -0.15
C THR A 179 -2.15 -0.61 1.04
N GLY A 180 -2.28 -0.13 2.28
CA GLY A 180 -1.96 -0.92 3.48
C GLY A 180 -0.46 -1.11 3.73
N HIS A 181 0.38 -0.30 3.09
CA HIS A 181 1.84 -0.32 3.21
C HIS A 181 2.39 0.72 4.20
N ALA A 182 1.56 1.23 5.10
CA ALA A 182 2.03 2.13 6.14
C ALA A 182 2.98 1.43 7.13
N PRO A 183 4.07 2.09 7.57
CA PRO A 183 5.02 1.56 8.54
C PRO A 183 4.43 1.63 9.96
N ILE A 184 3.39 0.85 10.19
CA ILE A 184 2.64 0.77 11.45
C ILE A 184 2.74 -0.64 12.03
N GLY A 185 2.20 -0.86 13.23
CA GLY A 185 2.30 -2.14 13.94
C GLY A 185 1.95 -3.39 13.12
N VAL A 186 0.87 -3.37 12.33
CA VAL A 186 0.53 -4.51 11.45
C VAL A 186 1.59 -4.79 10.39
N TYR A 187 2.23 -3.76 9.84
CA TYR A 187 3.31 -3.88 8.87
C TYR A 187 4.56 -4.48 9.55
N TYR A 188 4.97 -3.94 10.69
CA TYR A 188 6.12 -4.48 11.42
C TYR A 188 5.93 -5.94 11.82
N ARG A 189 4.71 -6.33 12.23
CA ARG A 189 4.38 -7.73 12.53
C ARG A 189 4.53 -8.61 11.29
N ARG A 190 3.92 -8.20 10.18
CA ARG A 190 3.91 -8.95 8.92
C ARG A 190 5.32 -9.20 8.40
N PHE A 191 6.20 -8.20 8.51
CA PHE A 191 7.57 -8.28 8.02
C PHE A 191 8.59 -8.69 9.09
N LYS A 192 8.13 -9.11 10.28
CA LYS A 192 8.99 -9.55 11.41
C LYS A 192 10.06 -8.52 11.79
N ILE A 193 9.69 -7.23 11.74
CA ILE A 193 10.58 -6.13 12.13
C ILE A 193 10.48 -5.95 13.65
N ASN A 194 11.62 -5.90 14.33
CA ASN A 194 11.70 -5.75 15.77
C ASN A 194 11.50 -4.28 16.22
N GLU A 195 10.31 -3.76 15.97
CA GLU A 195 9.88 -2.41 16.36
C GLU A 195 8.61 -2.49 17.23
N PRO A 196 8.25 -1.45 18.00
CA PRO A 196 7.00 -1.42 18.73
C PRO A 196 5.79 -1.62 17.80
N HIS A 197 4.94 -2.57 18.17
CA HIS A 197 3.75 -2.90 17.38
C HIS A 197 2.48 -2.19 17.87
N GLY A 198 2.49 -1.73 19.13
CA GLY A 198 1.36 -1.04 19.75
C GLY A 198 1.21 0.39 19.27
N CYS A 199 0.03 0.96 19.48
CA CYS A 199 -0.20 2.39 19.30
C CYS A 199 0.10 3.13 20.61
N THR A 200 0.52 4.40 20.51
CA THR A 200 0.74 5.31 21.66
C THR A 200 -0.50 5.48 22.53
N CYS A 201 -1.70 5.27 21.96
CA CYS A 201 -2.96 5.35 22.70
C CYS A 201 -3.20 4.17 23.66
N GLY A 202 -2.32 3.16 23.64
CA GLY A 202 -2.41 1.94 24.45
C GLY A 202 -2.95 0.71 23.72
N ALA A 203 -3.35 0.82 22.44
CA ALA A 203 -3.78 -0.34 21.68
C ALA A 203 -2.62 -1.31 21.43
N ALA A 204 -2.82 -2.60 21.71
CA ALA A 204 -1.78 -3.64 21.60
C ALA A 204 -1.23 -3.83 20.17
N LEU A 205 -2.01 -3.47 19.15
CA LEU A 205 -1.58 -3.51 17.76
C LEU A 205 -2.12 -2.30 17.01
N GLN A 206 -1.21 -1.52 16.43
CA GLN A 206 -1.56 -0.41 15.56
C GLN A 206 -1.89 -0.91 14.15
N SER A 207 -3.19 -0.91 13.81
CA SER A 207 -3.70 -1.23 12.47
C SER A 207 -4.26 0.01 11.76
N ARG A 208 -4.45 -0.06 10.44
CA ARG A 208 -5.13 1.01 9.68
C ARG A 208 -6.54 1.26 10.22
N GLN A 209 -7.30 0.19 10.45
CA GLN A 209 -8.65 0.32 11.01
C GLN A 209 -8.64 1.00 12.38
N HIS A 210 -7.66 0.67 13.22
CA HIS A 210 -7.49 1.35 14.50
C HIS A 210 -7.20 2.85 14.30
N ILE A 211 -6.22 3.20 13.47
CA ILE A 211 -5.84 4.60 13.21
C ILE A 211 -7.02 5.41 12.64
N LEU A 212 -7.76 4.87 11.67
CA LEU A 212 -8.84 5.59 10.98
C LEU A 212 -10.12 5.73 11.79
N PHE A 213 -10.37 4.87 12.79
CA PHE A 213 -11.70 4.78 13.39
C PHE A 213 -11.74 4.62 14.92
N ARG A 214 -10.69 4.09 15.55
CA ARG A 214 -10.74 3.71 16.99
C ARG A 214 -9.66 4.38 17.84
N CYS A 215 -8.69 5.04 17.22
CA CYS A 215 -7.56 5.58 17.95
C CYS A 215 -7.95 6.86 18.69
N ARG A 216 -7.84 6.86 20.02
CA ARG A 216 -8.12 8.04 20.85
C ARG A 216 -7.16 9.20 20.57
N ASP A 217 -5.93 8.89 20.18
CA ASP A 217 -4.90 9.91 19.90
C ASP A 217 -5.02 10.50 18.48
N ARG A 218 -5.98 10.01 17.68
CA ARG A 218 -6.18 10.46 16.30
C ARG A 218 -7.61 10.94 16.13
N TYR A 219 -7.77 12.17 15.66
CA TYR A 219 -9.09 12.70 15.42
C TYR A 219 -9.68 12.07 14.15
N SER A 220 -10.82 11.42 14.28
CA SER A 220 -11.60 10.92 13.17
C SER A 220 -13.09 11.01 13.51
N VAL A 221 -13.87 11.59 12.60
CA VAL A 221 -15.32 11.73 12.76
C VAL A 221 -16.03 10.44 12.35
N HIS A 222 -15.53 9.79 11.29
CA HIS A 222 -16.09 8.56 10.72
C HIS A 222 -15.01 7.79 9.93
N TYR A 223 -15.28 6.51 9.68
CA TYR A 223 -14.42 5.73 8.79
C TYR A 223 -14.46 6.34 7.37
N PRO A 224 -13.31 6.63 6.75
CA PRO A 224 -13.27 7.32 5.48
C PRO A 224 -13.86 6.46 4.36
N ARG A 225 -14.83 7.02 3.64
CA ARG A 225 -15.44 6.40 2.46
C ARG A 225 -15.04 7.10 1.18
N PHE A 226 -14.78 8.41 1.25
CA PHE A 226 -14.42 9.24 0.12
C PHE A 226 -12.97 9.73 0.21
N LEU A 227 -12.40 10.10 -0.94
CA LEU A 227 -11.08 10.75 -0.99
C LEU A 227 -11.01 12.00 -0.10
N GLY A 228 -12.08 12.79 -0.07
CA GLY A 228 -12.18 13.97 0.79
C GLY A 228 -12.11 13.65 2.29
N ASP A 229 -12.63 12.49 2.72
CA ASP A 229 -12.53 12.05 4.11
C ASP A 229 -11.08 11.76 4.48
N ILE A 230 -10.34 11.11 3.57
CA ILE A 230 -8.91 10.85 3.75
C ILE A 230 -8.14 12.16 3.83
N ALA A 231 -8.42 13.11 2.93
CA ALA A 231 -7.76 14.41 2.94
C ALA A 231 -8.02 15.18 4.25
N ALA A 232 -9.27 15.21 4.71
CA ALA A 232 -9.61 15.80 6.00
C ALA A 232 -8.87 15.09 7.14
N PHE A 233 -8.86 13.76 7.16
CA PHE A 233 -8.15 12.98 8.17
C PHE A 233 -6.64 13.30 8.20
N MET A 234 -5.98 13.37 7.05
CA MET A 234 -4.55 13.68 6.95
C MET A 234 -4.24 15.10 7.47
N LYS A 235 -5.12 16.06 7.19
CA LYS A 235 -5.00 17.43 7.70
C LYS A 235 -5.03 17.49 9.23
N TYR A 236 -5.92 16.74 9.88
CA TYR A 236 -5.99 16.68 11.35
C TYR A 236 -4.94 15.78 11.99
N ASN A 237 -4.36 14.85 11.22
CA ASN A 237 -3.42 13.86 11.70
C ASN A 237 -2.14 13.85 10.84
N PRO A 238 -1.34 14.94 10.86
CA PRO A 238 -0.24 15.13 9.91
C PRO A 238 0.88 14.11 10.02
N THR A 239 0.94 13.30 11.09
CA THR A 239 1.94 12.23 11.26
C THR A 239 1.40 10.83 10.98
N ALA A 240 0.10 10.68 10.69
CA ALA A 240 -0.49 9.37 10.47
C ALA A 240 0.07 8.72 9.19
N PHE A 241 0.32 7.40 9.25
CA PHE A 241 0.86 6.60 8.14
C PHE A 241 2.23 7.07 7.59
N GLY A 242 2.90 7.98 8.29
CA GLY A 242 4.31 8.32 8.06
C GLY A 242 5.26 7.35 8.75
N PHE A 243 6.55 7.41 8.39
CA PHE A 243 7.59 6.73 9.15
C PHE A 243 7.76 7.46 10.50
N ASN A 244 7.60 6.73 11.60
CA ASN A 244 7.43 7.28 12.96
C ASN A 244 8.70 7.86 13.61
N ARG A 245 9.70 8.35 12.86
CA ARG A 245 10.96 8.80 13.49
C ARG A 245 11.57 10.10 12.98
N ASP A 246 10.86 10.88 12.18
CA ASP A 246 11.32 12.24 11.89
C ASP A 246 10.22 13.28 12.19
N PRO A 247 10.46 14.22 13.13
CA PRO A 247 9.60 15.38 13.34
C PRO A 247 9.37 16.22 12.07
N SER A 248 10.28 16.16 11.10
CA SER A 248 10.12 16.80 9.79
C SER A 248 9.15 16.06 8.85
N GLY A 249 8.73 14.84 9.22
CA GLY A 249 7.78 14.04 8.45
C GLY A 249 8.32 13.58 7.09
N VAL A 250 9.62 13.67 6.86
CA VAL A 250 10.23 13.25 5.59
C VAL A 250 10.27 11.73 5.51
N GLY A 251 9.56 11.21 4.52
CA GLY A 251 9.63 9.83 4.10
C GLY A 251 8.69 9.57 2.96
#